data_AF-A0A2V7NYS6-F1
#
_entry.id   AF-A0A2V7NYS6-F1
#
_cell.length_a   1.000
_cell.length_b   1.000
_cell.length_c   1.000
_cell.angle_alpha   90.00
_cell.angle_beta   90.00
_cell.angle_gamma   90.00
#
_symmetry.space_group_name_H-M   'P 1'
#
loop_
_entity.id
_entity.type
_entity.pdbx_description
1 polymer ?
#
loop_
_entity_poly.entity_id
_entity_poly.type
_entity_poly.pdbx_seq_one_letter_code
_entity_poly.pdbx_strand_id
1 'polypeptide(L)'
;MRSWADAIVAAGAVRASHVPEESLGRTDLSEVAGAELVEDTEVRIHPLDPGGVIAPPATASFLDGIQRWKVTYYDGAVPIVRAYVASAVRRRTGDRRLRVVGETTREFHAAAVAALRPGVRAALEASGVDLVDVPQEALGQPGPALEAARRAVENARVALEKDLAERHLASLGAEEWFVVDGVLSESARLAGHPRALGVIKSHGAQYFEGDALTRALTLPALHRTSVFRPRGRAHHEVYSWYLRL
;
A
#
# COMPACT_ATOMS: atom_id res chain seq x y z
N MET A 1 -25.41 23.79 13.58
CA MET A 1 -24.30 23.00 14.16
C MET A 1 -23.00 23.71 13.83
N ARG A 2 -22.16 24.02 14.82
CA ARG A 2 -20.79 24.48 14.54
C ARG A 2 -20.03 23.30 13.93
N SER A 3 -19.24 23.54 12.89
CA SER A 3 -18.41 22.48 12.33
C SER A 3 -17.38 22.05 13.38
N TRP A 4 -16.95 20.79 13.36
CA TRP A 4 -15.92 20.31 14.29
C TRP A 4 -14.63 21.15 14.19
N ALA A 5 -14.32 21.63 12.99
CA ALA A 5 -13.25 22.58 12.70
C ALA A 5 -13.37 23.87 13.52
N ASP A 6 -14.58 24.44 13.63
CA ASP A 6 -14.80 25.65 14.43
C ASP A 6 -14.67 25.35 15.93
N ALA A 7 -15.07 24.15 16.36
CA ALA A 7 -14.98 23.73 17.75
C ALA A 7 -13.52 23.57 18.20
N ILE A 8 -12.66 22.92 17.41
CA ILE A 8 -11.25 22.75 17.75
C ILE A 8 -10.48 24.08 17.68
N VAL A 9 -10.84 24.98 16.75
CA VAL A 9 -10.24 26.32 16.68
C VAL A 9 -10.67 27.16 17.88
N ALA A 10 -11.94 27.11 18.29
CA ALA A 10 -12.41 27.75 19.52
C ALA A 10 -11.74 27.16 20.78
N ALA A 11 -11.37 25.88 20.75
CA ALA A 11 -10.59 25.22 21.79
C ALA A 11 -9.08 25.54 21.75
N GLY A 12 -8.63 26.33 20.75
CA GLY A 12 -7.27 26.85 20.67
C GLY A 12 -6.39 26.20 19.60
N ALA A 13 -6.90 25.26 18.80
CA ALA A 13 -6.15 24.72 17.67
C ALA A 13 -5.94 25.80 16.59
N VAL A 14 -4.78 25.78 15.94
CA VAL A 14 -4.41 26.73 14.89
C VAL A 14 -4.47 26.01 13.55
N ARG A 15 -5.06 26.63 12.52
CA ARG A 15 -5.04 26.08 11.15
C ARG A 15 -3.60 26.00 10.64
N ALA A 16 -3.25 24.90 10.00
CA ALA A 16 -1.94 24.77 9.38
C ALA A 16 -1.75 25.83 8.26
N SER A 17 -0.70 26.63 8.36
CA SER A 17 -0.30 27.62 7.33
C SER A 17 0.61 27.00 6.26
N HIS A 18 1.33 25.94 6.61
CA HIS A 18 2.13 25.12 5.71
C HIS A 18 1.54 23.71 5.67
N VAL A 19 1.21 23.25 4.47
CA VAL A 19 0.73 21.89 4.20
C VAL A 19 1.92 21.14 3.60
N PRO A 20 2.47 20.13 4.30
CA PRO A 20 3.47 19.24 3.68
C PRO A 20 2.91 18.66 2.39
N GLU A 21 3.76 18.47 1.37
CA GLU A 21 3.33 17.92 0.07
C GLU A 21 2.45 16.68 0.25
N GLU A 22 1.36 16.61 -0.53
CA GLU A 22 0.54 15.41 -0.61
C GLU A 22 1.44 14.25 -1.03
N SER A 23 1.57 13.24 -0.18
CA SER A 23 2.41 12.09 -0.49
C SER A 23 1.77 11.29 -1.64
N LEU A 24 2.31 11.48 -2.84
CA LEU A 24 2.12 10.61 -3.99
C LEU A 24 3.12 9.46 -3.88
N GLY A 25 2.79 8.42 -3.11
CA GLY A 25 3.47 7.13 -3.28
C GLY A 25 3.90 6.41 -2.01
N ARG A 26 4.19 5.12 -2.23
CA ARG A 26 4.61 4.12 -1.26
C ARG A 26 6.05 4.40 -0.83
N THR A 27 6.34 4.28 0.47
CA THR A 27 7.74 4.20 0.94
C THR A 27 8.16 2.74 0.83
N ASP A 28 9.21 2.51 0.05
CA ASP A 28 9.56 1.18 -0.42
C ASP A 28 10.16 0.28 0.67
N LEU A 29 10.02 -1.03 0.46
CA LEU A 29 10.67 -2.08 1.25
C LEU A 29 12.20 -1.87 1.16
N SER A 30 12.81 -1.34 2.22
CA SER A 30 14.24 -0.96 2.21
C SER A 30 15.19 -2.08 2.67
N GLU A 31 14.79 -3.34 2.62
CA GLU A 31 15.63 -4.44 3.10
C GLU A 31 15.92 -5.41 1.96
N VAL A 32 17.21 -5.54 1.62
CA VAL A 32 17.75 -6.58 0.74
C VAL A 32 17.58 -7.90 1.46
N ALA A 33 16.41 -8.48 1.32
CA ALA A 33 16.10 -9.78 1.86
C ALA A 33 16.38 -10.77 0.73
N GLY A 34 17.65 -11.18 0.60
CA GLY A 34 18.16 -11.95 -0.54
C GLY A 34 17.27 -13.12 -0.96
N ALA A 35 17.42 -13.67 -2.16
CA ALA A 35 16.53 -14.72 -2.67
C ALA A 35 17.13 -16.14 -2.64
N GLU A 36 16.26 -17.14 -2.61
CA GLU A 36 16.56 -18.52 -2.98
C GLU A 36 16.01 -18.83 -4.37
N LEU A 37 16.84 -19.34 -5.28
CA LEU A 37 16.39 -19.69 -6.62
C LEU A 37 15.62 -21.01 -6.60
N VAL A 38 14.54 -21.06 -7.38
CA VAL A 38 13.63 -22.21 -7.44
C VAL A 38 13.68 -22.88 -8.81
N GLU A 39 13.85 -22.09 -9.88
CA GLU A 39 13.84 -22.59 -11.26
C GLU A 39 15.23 -23.01 -11.78
N ASP A 40 16.28 -22.28 -11.41
CA ASP A 40 17.65 -22.46 -11.92
C ASP A 40 18.68 -22.44 -10.77
N THR A 41 19.90 -22.91 -11.02
CA THR A 41 21.01 -22.84 -10.05
C THR A 41 21.66 -21.44 -9.95
N GLU A 42 21.39 -20.58 -10.93
CA GLU A 42 21.85 -19.19 -11.01
C GLU A 42 20.76 -18.33 -11.67
N VAL A 43 20.79 -17.00 -11.49
CA VAL A 43 19.83 -16.11 -12.14
C VAL A 43 20.04 -16.14 -13.65
N ARG A 44 19.09 -16.75 -14.37
CA ARG A 44 19.01 -16.77 -15.83
C ARG A 44 17.93 -15.83 -16.35
N ILE A 45 18.00 -15.52 -17.64
CA ILE A 45 17.07 -14.66 -18.35
C ILE A 45 16.29 -15.53 -19.33
N HIS A 46 14.97 -15.46 -19.25
CA HIS A 46 14.04 -16.25 -20.05
C HIS A 46 13.17 -15.33 -20.91
N PRO A 47 13.08 -15.56 -22.24
CA PRO A 47 12.11 -14.85 -23.06
C PRO A 47 10.68 -15.25 -22.66
N LEU A 48 9.75 -14.29 -22.68
CA LEU A 48 8.33 -14.57 -22.42
C LEU A 48 7.66 -15.30 -23.59
N ASP A 49 8.26 -15.28 -24.78
CA ASP A 49 7.74 -15.92 -25.97
C ASP A 49 8.86 -16.55 -26.82
N PRO A 50 9.13 -17.86 -26.68
CA PRO A 50 10.00 -18.58 -27.59
C PRO A 50 9.30 -19.12 -28.85
N GLY A 51 8.00 -18.88 -29.10
CA GLY A 51 7.32 -19.43 -30.29
C GLY A 51 5.79 -19.35 -30.42
N GLY A 52 5.06 -18.49 -29.71
CA GLY A 52 3.61 -18.33 -29.85
C GLY A 52 2.98 -17.16 -29.09
N VAL A 53 1.92 -16.58 -29.69
CA VAL A 53 1.12 -15.49 -29.09
C VAL A 53 0.41 -15.98 -27.82
N ILE A 54 0.88 -15.56 -26.65
CA ILE A 54 0.15 -15.76 -25.39
C ILE A 54 -1.09 -14.87 -25.39
N ALA A 55 -2.26 -15.47 -25.56
CA ALA A 55 -3.52 -14.74 -25.43
C ALA A 55 -3.70 -14.27 -23.96
N PRO A 56 -4.05 -12.99 -23.73
CA PRO A 56 -4.31 -12.52 -22.38
C PRO A 56 -5.53 -13.24 -21.79
N PRO A 57 -5.61 -13.37 -20.45
CA PRO A 57 -6.79 -13.94 -19.82
C PRO A 57 -8.04 -13.15 -20.19
N ALA A 58 -9.14 -13.87 -20.47
CA ALA A 58 -10.42 -13.26 -20.86
C ALA A 58 -10.99 -12.35 -19.76
N THR A 59 -10.72 -12.68 -18.49
CA THR A 59 -11.10 -11.86 -17.34
C THR A 59 -9.92 -11.69 -16.39
N ALA A 60 -9.67 -10.45 -15.99
CA ALA A 60 -8.71 -10.12 -14.95
C ALA A 60 -9.25 -8.99 -14.05
N SER A 61 -9.08 -9.12 -12.74
CA SER A 61 -9.36 -8.07 -11.77
C SER A 61 -8.06 -7.46 -11.27
N PHE A 62 -8.08 -6.14 -11.05
CA PHE A 62 -6.94 -5.36 -10.59
C PHE A 62 -7.30 -4.64 -9.30
N LEU A 63 -6.57 -4.89 -8.23
CA LEU A 63 -6.67 -4.19 -6.96
C LEU A 63 -5.57 -3.14 -6.87
N ASP A 64 -5.96 -1.93 -6.52
CA ASP A 64 -5.06 -0.84 -6.19
C ASP A 64 -5.68 0.01 -5.07
N GLY A 65 -4.87 0.81 -4.40
CA GLY A 65 -5.33 1.74 -3.38
C GLY A 65 -4.55 3.04 -3.37
N ILE A 66 -5.22 4.05 -2.88
CA ILE A 66 -4.70 5.41 -2.79
C ILE A 66 -4.76 5.89 -1.35
N GLN A 67 -3.90 6.86 -1.05
CA GLN A 67 -3.96 7.62 0.18
C GLN A 67 -3.77 9.10 -0.13
N ARG A 68 -4.41 9.93 0.68
CA ARG A 68 -4.21 11.38 0.73
C ARG A 68 -4.21 11.78 2.19
N TRP A 69 -3.23 12.55 2.61
CA TRP A 69 -3.20 13.07 3.97
C TRP A 69 -2.59 14.45 3.98
N LYS A 70 -2.97 15.23 4.97
CA LYS A 70 -2.40 16.56 5.21
C LYS A 70 -2.53 16.94 6.67
N VAL A 71 -1.60 17.75 7.15
CA VAL A 71 -1.76 18.46 8.42
C VAL A 71 -2.84 19.52 8.22
N THR A 72 -3.88 19.48 9.05
CA THR A 72 -5.01 20.42 8.95
C THR A 72 -4.98 21.45 10.07
N TYR A 73 -4.55 21.04 11.26
CA TYR A 73 -4.44 21.90 12.43
C TYR A 73 -3.20 21.53 13.26
N TYR A 74 -2.81 22.46 14.12
CA TYR A 74 -1.85 22.25 15.20
C TYR A 74 -2.51 22.56 16.53
N ASP A 75 -2.27 21.71 17.52
CA ASP A 75 -2.51 22.01 18.92
C ASP A 75 -1.17 22.28 19.62
N GLY A 76 -0.79 23.56 19.71
CA GLY A 76 0.59 23.92 20.04
C GLY A 76 1.55 23.39 18.96
N ALA A 77 2.41 22.44 19.32
CA ALA A 77 3.32 21.76 18.38
C ALA A 77 2.78 20.41 17.87
N VAL A 78 1.62 19.95 18.37
CA VAL A 78 1.05 18.65 18.02
C VAL A 78 0.28 18.74 16.70
N PRO A 79 0.70 18.05 15.63
CA PRO A 79 -0.03 18.07 14.38
C PRO A 79 -1.32 17.25 14.48
N ILE A 80 -2.40 17.76 13.89
CA ILE A 80 -3.66 17.06 13.66
C ILE A 80 -3.79 16.82 12.16
N VAL A 81 -3.58 15.56 11.76
CA VAL A 81 -3.61 15.12 10.37
C VAL A 81 -5.03 14.70 10.01
N ARG A 82 -5.50 15.09 8.82
CA ARG A 82 -6.67 14.49 8.17
C ARG A 82 -6.19 13.56 7.08
N ALA A 83 -6.73 12.35 7.04
CA ALA A 83 -6.37 11.31 6.10
C ALA A 83 -7.59 10.74 5.40
N TYR A 84 -7.41 10.39 4.13
CA TYR A 84 -8.36 9.68 3.30
C TYR A 84 -7.61 8.55 2.61
N VAL A 85 -8.14 7.33 2.75
CA VAL A 85 -7.60 6.13 2.11
C VAL A 85 -8.73 5.43 1.36
N ALA A 86 -8.43 4.89 0.20
CA ALA A 86 -9.39 4.17 -0.62
C ALA A 86 -8.73 3.00 -1.33
N SER A 87 -9.48 1.94 -1.58
CA SER A 87 -9.07 0.81 -2.39
C SER A 87 -10.19 0.40 -3.32
N ALA A 88 -9.85 -0.04 -4.53
CA ALA A 88 -10.81 -0.46 -5.54
C ALA A 88 -10.33 -1.68 -6.30
N VAL A 89 -11.27 -2.56 -6.65
CA VAL A 89 -11.08 -3.63 -7.62
C VAL A 89 -11.75 -3.23 -8.92
N ARG A 90 -10.98 -3.22 -10.00
CA ARG A 90 -11.50 -3.05 -11.37
C ARG A 90 -11.36 -4.35 -12.14
N ARG A 91 -12.48 -4.85 -12.66
CA ARG A 91 -12.54 -6.04 -13.51
C ARG A 91 -12.48 -5.64 -14.98
N ARG A 92 -11.56 -6.26 -15.72
CA ARG A 92 -11.47 -6.25 -17.18
C ARG A 92 -12.04 -7.55 -17.72
N THR A 93 -12.95 -7.44 -18.68
CA THR A 93 -13.56 -8.58 -19.39
C THR A 93 -13.07 -8.64 -20.85
N GLY A 94 -13.60 -9.56 -21.66
CA GLY A 94 -13.20 -9.74 -23.06
C GLY A 94 -13.31 -8.49 -23.95
N ASP A 95 -14.17 -7.53 -23.58
CA ASP A 95 -14.29 -6.21 -24.22
C ASP A 95 -13.16 -5.22 -23.84
N ARG A 96 -12.21 -5.65 -23.01
CA ARG A 96 -11.05 -4.91 -22.50
C ARG A 96 -11.40 -3.66 -21.70
N ARG A 97 -12.66 -3.49 -21.26
CA ARG A 97 -13.09 -2.34 -20.45
C ARG A 97 -12.99 -2.65 -18.96
N LEU A 98 -12.46 -1.70 -18.19
CA LEU A 98 -12.33 -1.79 -16.74
C LEU A 98 -13.59 -1.25 -16.04
N ARG A 99 -14.25 -2.09 -15.24
CA ARG A 99 -15.42 -1.74 -14.43
C ARG A 99 -15.11 -1.92 -12.95
N VAL A 100 -15.52 -0.98 -12.11
CA VAL A 100 -15.40 -1.12 -10.66
C VAL A 100 -16.35 -2.23 -10.21
N VAL A 101 -15.82 -3.21 -9.49
CA VAL A 101 -16.58 -4.34 -8.93
C VAL A 101 -16.50 -4.42 -7.41
N GLY A 102 -15.64 -3.62 -6.80
CA GLY A 102 -15.56 -3.41 -5.37
C GLY A 102 -14.80 -2.13 -5.07
N GLU A 103 -15.25 -1.40 -4.06
CA GLU A 103 -14.57 -0.22 -3.54
C GLU A 103 -14.77 -0.13 -2.04
N THR A 104 -13.79 0.45 -1.35
CA THR A 104 -13.88 0.75 0.08
C THR A 104 -13.07 2.00 0.38
N THR A 105 -13.55 2.80 1.32
CA THR A 105 -12.93 4.09 1.68
C THR A 105 -12.97 4.29 3.17
N ARG A 106 -12.00 5.03 3.72
CA ARG A 106 -12.00 5.50 5.10
C ARG A 106 -11.43 6.90 5.16
N GLU A 107 -12.12 7.78 5.89
CA GLU A 107 -11.64 9.10 6.27
C GLU A 107 -11.44 9.11 7.78
N PHE A 108 -10.29 9.60 8.24
CA PHE A 108 -9.96 9.66 9.67
C PHE A 108 -8.99 10.79 9.98
N HIS A 109 -8.80 11.06 11.27
CA HIS A 109 -7.84 12.01 11.80
C HIS A 109 -6.80 11.29 12.63
N ALA A 110 -5.55 11.75 12.58
CA ALA A 110 -4.46 11.19 13.37
C ALA A 110 -3.77 12.30 14.18
N ALA A 111 -3.57 12.05 15.47
CA ALA A 111 -2.87 12.93 16.39
C ALA A 111 -2.33 12.13 17.58
N ALA A 112 -1.29 12.63 18.25
CA ALA A 112 -0.87 12.07 19.54
C ALA A 112 -1.89 12.53 20.60
N VAL A 113 -2.94 11.73 20.84
CA VAL A 113 -4.15 12.15 21.57
C VAL A 113 -3.81 12.56 23.01
N ALA A 114 -2.89 11.85 23.64
CA ALA A 114 -2.41 12.16 24.99
C ALA A 114 -1.63 13.50 25.07
N ALA A 115 -1.15 14.04 23.95
CA ALA A 115 -0.44 15.32 23.90
C ALA A 115 -1.37 16.52 23.63
N LEU A 116 -2.64 16.28 23.30
CA LEU A 116 -3.61 17.34 23.04
C LEU A 116 -4.02 18.04 24.34
N ARG A 117 -4.20 19.36 24.28
CA ARG A 117 -4.84 20.14 25.36
C ARG A 117 -6.26 19.59 25.59
N PRO A 118 -6.72 19.49 26.86
CA PRO A 118 -8.00 18.87 27.19
C PRO A 118 -9.19 19.41 26.39
N GLY A 119 -9.23 20.72 26.11
CA GLY A 119 -10.30 21.34 25.33
C GLY A 119 -10.31 20.91 23.87
N VAL A 120 -9.14 20.80 23.22
CA VAL A 120 -9.03 20.36 21.82
C VAL A 120 -9.38 18.88 21.70
N ARG A 121 -8.89 18.06 22.63
CA ARG A 121 -9.24 16.64 22.72
C ARG A 121 -10.74 16.45 22.87
N ALA A 122 -11.37 17.11 23.85
CA ALA A 122 -12.80 17.02 24.06
C ALA A 122 -13.62 17.47 22.84
N ALA A 123 -13.17 18.51 22.13
CA ALA A 123 -13.83 18.97 20.91
C ALA A 123 -13.74 17.95 19.76
N LEU A 124 -12.59 17.26 19.60
CA LEU A 124 -12.43 16.18 18.63
C LEU A 124 -13.31 14.97 18.99
N GLU A 125 -13.25 14.51 20.24
CA GLU A 125 -14.05 13.38 20.72
C GLU A 125 -15.57 13.66 20.59
N ALA A 126 -16.02 14.86 20.95
CA ALA A 126 -17.43 15.26 20.85
C ALA A 126 -17.92 15.42 19.41
N SER A 127 -17.01 15.55 18.43
CA SER A 127 -17.38 15.71 17.02
C SER A 127 -17.73 14.40 16.32
N GLY A 128 -17.38 13.25 16.91
CA GLY A 128 -17.62 11.93 16.33
C GLY A 128 -16.74 11.60 15.12
N VAL A 129 -15.67 12.35 14.87
CA VAL A 129 -14.68 11.98 13.84
C VAL A 129 -13.93 10.72 14.25
N ASP A 130 -13.57 9.88 13.26
CA ASP A 130 -12.64 8.77 13.49
C ASP A 130 -11.27 9.36 13.85
N LEU A 131 -10.83 9.15 15.10
CA LEU A 131 -9.58 9.66 15.64
C LEU A 131 -8.66 8.48 15.98
N VAL A 132 -7.56 8.39 15.24
CA VAL A 132 -6.49 7.41 15.46
C VAL A 132 -5.42 8.05 16.35
N ASP A 133 -5.18 7.42 17.49
CA ASP A 133 -4.07 7.78 18.37
C ASP A 133 -2.75 7.27 17.79
N VAL A 134 -1.77 8.16 17.65
CA VAL A 134 -0.43 7.78 17.20
C VAL A 134 0.56 7.79 18.37
N PRO A 135 1.54 6.86 18.40
CA PRO A 135 2.45 6.71 19.53
C PRO A 135 3.18 8.01 19.92
N GLN A 136 3.36 8.18 21.23
CA GLN A 136 3.87 9.39 21.86
C GLN A 136 5.41 9.49 21.94
N GLU A 137 6.16 8.59 21.29
CA GLU A 137 7.64 8.54 21.34
C GLU A 137 8.33 9.84 20.85
N ALA A 138 7.53 10.82 20.44
CA ALA A 138 7.86 12.12 19.86
C ALA A 138 7.59 13.33 20.80
N LEU A 139 7.65 13.20 22.12
CA LEU A 139 7.39 14.36 23.00
C LEU A 139 8.40 15.49 22.72
N GLY A 140 7.89 16.59 22.14
CA GLY A 140 8.62 17.85 21.95
C GLY A 140 8.98 18.22 20.50
N GLN A 141 8.75 17.35 19.50
CA GLN A 141 9.09 17.65 18.10
C GLN A 141 7.97 17.22 17.13
N PRO A 142 7.51 18.09 16.21
CA PRO A 142 6.47 17.75 15.23
C PRO A 142 6.87 16.63 14.25
N GLY A 143 8.17 16.50 13.93
CA GLY A 143 8.66 15.57 12.92
C GLY A 143 8.30 14.10 13.18
N PRO A 144 8.66 13.51 14.34
CA PRO A 144 8.34 12.11 14.59
C PRO A 144 6.84 11.84 14.74
N ALA A 145 6.03 12.81 15.20
CA ALA A 145 4.58 12.70 15.21
C ALA A 145 3.99 12.64 13.80
N LEU A 146 4.54 13.40 12.85
CA LEU A 146 4.16 13.32 11.44
C LEU A 146 4.54 11.97 10.81
N GLU A 147 5.72 11.43 11.13
CA GLU A 147 6.08 10.08 10.68
C GLU A 147 5.17 9.00 11.25
N ALA A 148 4.77 9.11 12.53
CA ALA A 148 3.81 8.20 13.13
C ALA A 148 2.43 8.29 12.47
N ALA A 149 1.95 9.51 12.19
CA ALA A 149 0.71 9.72 11.43
C ALA A 149 0.81 9.15 10.01
N ARG A 150 1.92 9.35 9.31
CA ARG A 150 2.16 8.79 7.98
C ARG A 150 2.10 7.26 7.99
N ARG A 151 2.71 6.61 8.99
CA ARG A 151 2.61 5.14 9.18
C ARG A 151 1.19 4.70 9.46
N ALA A 152 0.42 5.44 10.25
CA ALA A 152 -0.99 5.14 10.50
C ALA A 152 -1.83 5.20 9.22
N VAL A 153 -1.58 6.18 8.34
CA VAL A 153 -2.20 6.29 7.01
C VAL A 153 -1.86 5.10 6.13
N GLU A 154 -0.58 4.76 6.03
CA GLU A 154 -0.12 3.61 5.25
C GLU A 154 -0.74 2.30 5.76
N ASN A 155 -0.75 2.08 7.07
CA ASN A 155 -1.36 0.89 7.68
C ASN A 155 -2.87 0.82 7.41
N ALA A 156 -3.57 1.96 7.45
CA ALA A 156 -4.99 2.01 7.13
C ALA A 156 -5.25 1.64 5.66
N ARG A 157 -4.44 2.16 4.73
CA ARG A 157 -4.50 1.81 3.30
C ARG A 157 -4.27 0.31 3.09
N VAL A 158 -3.21 -0.24 3.67
CA VAL A 158 -2.87 -1.67 3.56
C VAL A 158 -3.99 -2.56 4.12
N ALA A 159 -4.59 -2.19 5.26
CA ALA A 159 -5.71 -2.91 5.83
C ALA A 159 -6.94 -2.90 4.90
N LEU A 160 -7.28 -1.75 4.32
CA LEU A 160 -8.39 -1.63 3.34
C LEU A 160 -8.15 -2.47 2.09
N GLU A 161 -6.93 -2.46 1.55
CA GLU A 161 -6.54 -3.28 0.42
C GLU A 161 -6.67 -4.77 0.74
N LYS A 162 -6.11 -5.21 1.88
CA LYS A 162 -6.20 -6.60 2.32
C LYS A 162 -7.64 -7.07 2.48
N ASP A 163 -8.46 -6.29 3.18
CA ASP A 163 -9.87 -6.61 3.41
C ASP A 163 -10.66 -6.71 2.10
N LEU A 164 -10.45 -5.76 1.18
CA LEU A 164 -11.10 -5.79 -0.14
C LEU A 164 -10.59 -6.96 -0.98
N ALA A 165 -9.30 -7.26 -0.93
CA ALA A 165 -8.68 -8.38 -1.64
C ALA A 165 -9.29 -9.71 -1.22
N GLU A 166 -9.40 -9.97 0.09
CA GLU A 166 -9.91 -11.23 0.62
C GLU A 166 -11.41 -11.42 0.33
N ARG A 167 -12.20 -10.34 0.37
CA ARG A 167 -13.61 -10.36 -0.06
C ARG A 167 -13.75 -10.66 -1.54
N HIS A 168 -12.97 -9.99 -2.39
CA HIS A 168 -13.01 -10.21 -3.83
C HIS A 168 -12.59 -11.63 -4.20
N LEU A 169 -11.49 -12.11 -3.59
CA LEU A 169 -10.95 -13.45 -3.79
C LEU A 169 -11.98 -14.55 -3.48
N ALA A 170 -12.83 -14.35 -2.47
CA ALA A 170 -13.89 -15.30 -2.11
C ALA A 170 -14.94 -15.49 -3.22
N SER A 171 -15.03 -14.55 -4.16
CA SER A 171 -15.98 -14.56 -5.29
C SER A 171 -15.28 -14.59 -6.66
N LEU A 172 -13.97 -14.88 -6.68
CA LEU A 172 -13.17 -14.87 -7.89
C LEU A 172 -13.65 -15.97 -8.84
N GLY A 173 -13.85 -15.63 -10.11
CA GLY A 173 -14.23 -16.62 -11.12
C GLY A 173 -13.13 -17.69 -11.29
N ALA A 174 -13.53 -18.93 -11.61
CA ALA A 174 -12.59 -20.04 -11.78
C ALA A 174 -11.48 -19.76 -12.80
N GLU A 175 -11.80 -18.98 -13.84
CA GLU A 175 -10.86 -18.59 -14.89
C GLU A 175 -10.28 -17.18 -14.75
N GLU A 176 -10.67 -16.45 -13.70
CA GLU A 176 -10.30 -15.05 -13.50
C GLU A 176 -8.92 -14.93 -12.83
N TRP A 177 -8.08 -14.05 -13.37
CA TRP A 177 -6.83 -13.66 -12.71
C TRP A 177 -7.05 -12.47 -11.80
N PHE A 178 -6.47 -12.50 -10.60
CA PHE A 178 -6.51 -11.39 -9.66
C PHE A 178 -5.12 -10.78 -9.49
N VAL A 179 -4.95 -9.55 -9.94
CA VAL A 179 -3.70 -8.79 -9.91
C VAL A 179 -3.78 -7.76 -8.80
N VAL A 180 -2.81 -7.77 -7.88
CA VAL A 180 -2.74 -6.86 -6.72
C VAL A 180 -1.50 -5.97 -6.84
N ASP A 181 -1.66 -4.66 -6.65
CA ASP A 181 -0.52 -3.75 -6.57
C ASP A 181 0.24 -3.91 -5.25
N GLY A 182 1.40 -4.57 -5.29
CA GLY A 182 2.21 -4.90 -4.13
C GLY A 182 2.44 -6.39 -3.93
N VAL A 183 2.75 -6.74 -2.68
CA VAL A 183 3.11 -8.09 -2.24
C VAL A 183 1.86 -8.91 -1.90
N LEU A 184 1.88 -10.21 -2.21
CA LEU A 184 0.81 -11.14 -1.80
C LEU A 184 0.98 -11.67 -0.38
N SER A 185 2.19 -11.55 0.18
CA SER A 185 2.59 -12.19 1.45
C SER A 185 1.82 -11.71 2.68
N GLU A 186 1.03 -10.64 2.58
CA GLU A 186 0.20 -10.11 3.68
C GLU A 186 -1.10 -10.88 3.92
N SER A 187 -1.50 -11.77 3.00
CA SER A 187 -2.68 -12.62 3.13
C SER A 187 -2.40 -14.05 2.69
N ALA A 188 -2.60 -15.01 3.61
CA ALA A 188 -2.46 -16.43 3.33
C ALA A 188 -3.34 -16.88 2.15
N ARG A 189 -4.53 -16.29 2.04
CA ARG A 189 -5.49 -16.61 0.98
C ARG A 189 -4.98 -16.15 -0.38
N LEU A 190 -4.39 -14.95 -0.46
CA LEU A 190 -3.80 -14.43 -1.69
C LEU A 190 -2.54 -15.22 -2.07
N ALA A 191 -1.61 -15.42 -1.13
CA ALA A 191 -0.37 -16.14 -1.37
C ALA A 191 -0.61 -17.59 -1.84
N GLY A 192 -1.65 -18.25 -1.32
CA GLY A 192 -1.99 -19.62 -1.68
C GLY A 192 -2.90 -19.76 -2.91
N HIS A 193 -3.39 -18.67 -3.52
CA HIS A 193 -4.34 -18.77 -4.62
C HIS A 193 -3.63 -18.92 -5.98
N PRO A 194 -3.94 -19.95 -6.80
CA PRO A 194 -3.21 -20.26 -8.03
C PRO A 194 -3.32 -19.21 -9.15
N ARG A 195 -4.27 -18.27 -9.01
CA ARG A 195 -4.53 -17.18 -9.99
C ARG A 195 -4.42 -15.78 -9.37
N ALA A 196 -3.77 -15.66 -8.22
CA ALA A 196 -3.42 -14.36 -7.64
C ALA A 196 -1.99 -13.99 -8.04
N LEU A 197 -1.78 -12.73 -8.42
CA LEU A 197 -0.48 -12.19 -8.82
C LEU A 197 -0.24 -10.85 -8.14
N GLY A 198 0.86 -10.73 -7.41
CA GLY A 198 1.34 -9.45 -6.89
C GLY A 198 2.23 -8.76 -7.90
N VAL A 199 2.05 -7.46 -8.11
CA VAL A 199 2.90 -6.65 -8.99
C VAL A 199 3.59 -5.60 -8.15
N ILE A 200 4.91 -5.72 -8.02
CA ILE A 200 5.76 -4.76 -7.31
C ILE A 200 6.41 -3.85 -8.35
N LYS A 201 5.99 -2.59 -8.41
CA LYS A 201 6.51 -1.60 -9.37
C LYS A 201 7.72 -0.82 -8.84
N SER A 202 8.03 -0.96 -7.55
CA SER A 202 9.15 -0.27 -6.93
C SER A 202 10.48 -0.96 -7.25
N HIS A 203 11.48 -0.14 -7.56
CA HIS A 203 12.87 -0.55 -7.76
C HIS A 203 13.63 -0.74 -6.43
N GLY A 204 13.00 -0.44 -5.29
CA GLY A 204 13.56 -0.61 -3.95
C GLY A 204 13.57 -2.07 -3.48
N ALA A 205 12.68 -2.91 -4.00
CA ALA A 205 12.67 -4.35 -3.70
C ALA A 205 13.78 -5.06 -4.50
N GLN A 206 14.99 -5.07 -3.96
CA GLN A 206 16.16 -5.76 -4.55
C GLN A 206 16.44 -7.05 -3.79
N TYR A 207 16.24 -8.18 -4.47
CA TYR A 207 16.39 -9.53 -3.90
C TYR A 207 17.73 -10.20 -4.23
N PHE A 208 18.55 -9.57 -5.07
CA PHE A 208 19.83 -10.09 -5.52
C PHE A 208 20.92 -9.06 -5.28
N GLU A 209 22.18 -9.50 -5.38
CA GLU A 209 23.37 -8.67 -5.30
C GLU A 209 24.31 -8.99 -6.48
N GLY A 210 25.30 -8.12 -6.72
CA GLY A 210 26.35 -8.33 -7.73
C GLY A 210 25.82 -8.60 -9.13
N ASP A 211 26.40 -9.58 -9.83
CA ASP A 211 26.04 -9.92 -11.21
C ASP A 211 24.59 -10.39 -11.35
N ALA A 212 24.04 -11.04 -10.33
CA ALA A 212 22.64 -11.47 -10.31
C ALA A 212 21.69 -10.27 -10.29
N LEU A 213 22.01 -9.24 -9.50
CA LEU A 213 21.25 -7.98 -9.50
C LEU A 213 21.39 -7.24 -10.84
N THR A 214 22.61 -7.14 -11.38
CA THR A 214 22.84 -6.51 -12.68
C THR A 214 22.00 -7.19 -13.76
N ARG A 215 21.96 -8.53 -13.81
CA ARG A 215 21.10 -9.28 -14.74
C ARG A 215 19.62 -8.99 -14.53
N ALA A 216 19.15 -8.97 -13.29
CA ALA A 216 17.74 -8.69 -12.97
C ALA A 216 17.30 -7.28 -13.37
N LEU A 217 18.16 -6.27 -13.22
CA LEU A 217 17.85 -4.88 -13.54
C LEU A 217 18.08 -4.49 -15.01
N THR A 218 18.79 -5.33 -15.78
CA THR A 218 19.13 -5.08 -17.19
C THR A 218 18.42 -6.01 -18.18
N LEU A 219 17.33 -6.65 -17.76
CA LEU A 219 16.51 -7.51 -18.61
C LEU A 219 16.20 -6.83 -19.97
N PRO A 220 16.25 -7.55 -21.09
CA PRO A 220 15.67 -7.07 -22.34
C PRO A 220 14.14 -6.96 -22.23
N ALA A 221 13.50 -6.19 -23.10
CA ALA A 221 12.03 -6.16 -23.17
C ALA A 221 11.47 -7.55 -23.45
N LEU A 222 10.31 -7.87 -22.87
CA LEU A 222 9.65 -9.16 -22.97
C LEU A 222 10.47 -10.35 -22.42
N HIS A 223 11.26 -10.09 -21.38
CA HIS A 223 12.01 -11.13 -20.68
C HIS A 223 11.73 -11.09 -19.18
N ARG A 224 11.94 -12.25 -18.54
CA ARG A 224 11.91 -12.41 -17.09
C ARG A 224 13.21 -13.03 -16.56
N THR A 225 13.46 -12.88 -15.28
CA THR A 225 14.46 -13.72 -14.59
C THR A 225 13.92 -15.13 -14.33
N SER A 226 14.80 -16.03 -13.91
CA SER A 226 14.43 -17.25 -13.17
C SER A 226 13.49 -16.93 -12.01
N VAL A 227 12.59 -17.87 -11.70
CA VAL A 227 11.73 -17.82 -10.52
C VAL A 227 12.56 -18.04 -9.25
N PHE A 228 12.28 -17.22 -8.24
CA PHE A 228 12.94 -17.25 -6.95
C PHE A 228 11.94 -17.06 -5.81
N ARG A 229 12.32 -17.50 -4.62
CA ARG A 229 11.64 -17.28 -3.35
C ARG A 229 12.37 -16.17 -2.58
N PRO A 230 11.76 -15.01 -2.32
CA PRO A 230 12.34 -14.00 -1.44
C PRO A 230 12.62 -14.56 -0.04
N ARG A 231 13.81 -14.31 0.53
CA ARG A 231 14.05 -14.53 1.97
C ARG A 231 13.55 -13.31 2.73
N GLY A 232 13.38 -13.41 4.05
CA GLY A 232 12.95 -12.29 4.91
C GLY A 232 11.49 -12.35 5.38
N ARG A 233 10.92 -11.17 5.68
CA ARG A 233 9.66 -10.99 6.45
C ARG A 233 8.36 -11.40 5.73
N ALA A 234 8.43 -12.17 4.64
CA ALA A 234 7.21 -12.64 4.00
C ALA A 234 6.43 -13.53 5.00
N HIS A 235 5.25 -13.09 5.43
CA HIS A 235 4.42 -13.86 6.36
C HIS A 235 3.94 -15.19 5.75
N HIS A 236 3.88 -15.26 4.41
CA HIS A 236 3.51 -16.43 3.64
C HIS A 236 4.46 -16.64 2.47
N GLU A 237 4.65 -17.89 2.09
CA GLU A 237 5.52 -18.28 0.96
C GLU A 237 4.96 -17.74 -0.36
N VAL A 238 5.82 -17.07 -1.12
CA VAL A 238 5.53 -16.54 -2.44
C VAL A 238 6.72 -16.78 -3.36
N TYR A 239 6.43 -16.94 -4.66
CA TYR A 239 7.43 -17.04 -5.70
C TYR A 239 7.37 -15.80 -6.58
N SER A 240 8.54 -15.28 -6.93
CA SER A 240 8.72 -14.01 -7.62
C SER A 240 9.66 -14.16 -8.80
N TRP A 241 9.55 -13.24 -9.75
CA TRP A 241 10.51 -13.04 -10.84
C TRP A 241 10.53 -11.55 -11.21
N TYR A 242 11.65 -11.06 -11.72
CA TYR A 242 11.69 -9.75 -12.38
C TYR A 242 11.16 -9.90 -13.80
N LEU A 243 10.49 -8.87 -14.28
CA LEU A 243 9.85 -8.83 -15.59
C LEU A 243 10.09 -7.46 -16.22
N ARG A 244 10.49 -7.44 -17.49
CA ARG A 244 10.47 -6.20 -18.29
C ARG A 244 9.43 -6.35 -19.40
N LEU A 245 8.39 -5.53 -19.31
CA LEU A 245 7.34 -5.40 -20.33
C LEU A 245 7.71 -4.34 -21.37
#